data_AF-A0A9X0L5K3-F1
#
_entry.id   AF-A0A9X0L5K3-F1
#
_cell.length_a   1.000
_cell.length_b   1.000
_cell.length_c   1.000
_cell.angle_alpha   90.00
_cell.angle_beta   90.00
_cell.angle_gamma   90.00
#
_symmetry.space_group_name_H-M   'P 1'
#
loop_
_entity.id
_entity.type
_entity.pdbx_description
1 polymer ?
#
loop_
_entity_poly.entity_id
_entity_poly.type
_entity_poly.pdbx_seq_one_letter_code
_entity_poly.pdbx_strand_id
1 'polypeptide(L)'
;MSSLADKGLQISKNAVFSLFMSRAGKLLGKPFKVVLVLNEVADKLASQESKDNKFKQLIDAGRSLIRLVRAYINGSYRQIETSTIMAGLAVLLYALSPIDLVPDFIPVLGFLDDLSLLSWFIGKFQTELNRFREWETTSAVAEAPAVGLPLEASATSAQNAAAVSELGHS
;
A
#
# COMPACT_ATOMS: atom_id res chain seq x y z
N MET A 1 -27.96 -17.48 6.11
CA MET A 1 -26.70 -16.83 6.49
C MET A 1 -26.32 -17.36 7.86
N SER A 2 -25.21 -18.10 8.00
CA SER A 2 -24.79 -18.66 9.28
C SER A 2 -24.23 -17.57 10.18
N SER A 3 -24.72 -17.53 11.43
CA SER A 3 -24.34 -16.50 12.41
C SER A 3 -22.88 -16.64 12.82
N LEU A 4 -22.26 -15.54 13.27
CA LEU A 4 -20.97 -15.53 13.97
C LEU A 4 -20.86 -16.62 15.03
N ALA A 5 -21.97 -16.86 15.74
CA ALA A 5 -22.08 -17.90 16.75
C ALA A 5 -21.94 -19.31 16.14
N ASP A 6 -22.56 -19.55 14.99
CA ASP A 6 -22.52 -20.85 14.29
C ASP A 6 -21.12 -21.15 13.75
N LYS A 7 -20.39 -20.11 13.29
CA LYS A 7 -19.00 -20.23 12.85
C LYS A 7 -18.03 -20.37 14.02
N GLY A 8 -18.26 -19.68 15.13
CA GLY A 8 -17.54 -19.90 16.39
C GLY A 8 -17.71 -21.33 16.91
N LEU A 9 -18.91 -21.90 16.74
CA LEU A 9 -19.22 -23.30 17.05
C LEU A 9 -18.51 -24.29 16.12
N GLN A 10 -18.28 -23.93 14.85
CA GLN A 10 -17.52 -24.75 13.89
C GLN A 10 -16.01 -24.71 14.18
N ILE A 11 -15.48 -23.56 14.61
CA ILE A 11 -14.08 -23.40 15.01
C ILE A 11 -13.80 -24.18 16.30
N SER A 12 -14.73 -24.20 17.26
CA SER A 12 -14.57 -24.98 18.48
C SER A 12 -14.60 -26.49 18.27
N LYS A 13 -15.27 -26.94 17.20
CA LYS A 13 -15.29 -28.35 16.76
C LYS A 13 -14.00 -28.80 16.07
N ASN A 14 -13.11 -27.88 15.69
CA ASN A 14 -11.86 -28.23 15.04
C ASN A 14 -10.83 -28.70 16.09
N ALA A 15 -10.19 -29.85 15.85
CA ALA A 15 -9.33 -30.54 16.83
C ALA A 15 -8.16 -29.68 17.35
N VAL A 16 -7.76 -28.70 16.55
CA VAL A 16 -6.70 -27.74 16.89
C VAL A 16 -7.16 -26.77 18.00
N PHE A 17 -8.40 -26.28 17.95
CA PHE A 17 -8.90 -25.31 18.91
C PHE A 17 -9.07 -25.92 20.31
N SER A 18 -9.58 -27.15 20.40
CA SER A 18 -9.70 -27.86 21.67
C SER A 18 -8.34 -28.16 22.30
N LEU A 19 -7.31 -28.40 21.49
CA LEU A 19 -5.93 -28.56 21.96
C LEU A 19 -5.39 -27.26 22.57
N PHE A 20 -5.62 -26.12 21.92
CA PHE A 20 -5.27 -24.81 22.47
C PHE A 20 -6.05 -24.51 23.75
N MET A 21 -7.35 -24.84 23.80
CA MET A 21 -8.17 -24.59 24.99
C MET A 21 -7.76 -25.45 26.19
N SER A 22 -7.37 -26.70 25.95
CA SER A 22 -6.81 -27.59 26.98
C SER A 22 -5.46 -27.07 27.51
N ARG A 23 -4.60 -26.55 26.63
CA ARG A 23 -3.33 -25.92 27.03
C ARG A 23 -3.57 -24.61 27.79
N ALA A 24 -4.52 -23.78 27.35
CA ALA A 24 -4.90 -22.54 28.00
C ALA A 24 -5.41 -22.81 29.42
N GLY A 25 -6.30 -23.80 29.61
CA GLY A 25 -6.78 -24.18 30.94
C GLY A 25 -5.67 -24.62 31.90
N LYS A 26 -4.66 -25.35 31.42
CA LYS A 26 -3.48 -25.73 32.21
C LYS A 26 -2.56 -24.55 32.53
N LEU A 27 -2.53 -23.53 31.68
CA LEU A 27 -1.76 -22.30 31.89
C LEU A 27 -2.45 -21.35 32.88
N LEU A 28 -3.78 -21.24 32.82
CA LEU A 28 -4.59 -20.43 33.74
C LEU A 28 -4.39 -20.82 35.21
N GLY A 29 -4.10 -22.09 35.50
CA GLY A 29 -3.72 -22.52 36.85
C GLY A 29 -2.28 -22.15 37.29
N LYS A 30 -1.51 -21.46 36.45
CA LYS A 30 -0.09 -21.12 36.68
C LYS A 30 0.16 -19.63 36.40
N PRO A 31 -0.07 -18.73 37.37
CA PRO A 31 -0.04 -17.29 37.15
C PRO A 31 1.29 -16.78 36.56
N PHE A 32 2.42 -17.31 37.03
CA PHE A 32 3.75 -16.96 36.49
C PHE A 32 3.93 -17.32 35.01
N LYS A 33 3.39 -18.46 34.55
CA LYS A 33 3.49 -18.86 33.14
C LYS A 33 2.62 -18.00 32.26
N VAL A 34 1.45 -17.57 32.76
CA VAL A 34 0.59 -16.63 32.03
C VAL A 34 1.33 -15.32 31.82
N VAL A 35 1.91 -14.75 32.87
CA VAL A 35 2.68 -13.50 32.76
C VAL A 35 3.86 -13.64 31.81
N LEU A 36 4.58 -14.77 31.83
CA LEU A 36 5.70 -15.02 30.92
C LEU A 36 5.23 -15.10 29.45
N VAL A 37 4.16 -15.83 29.17
CA VAL A 37 3.59 -15.91 27.82
C VAL A 37 3.06 -14.55 27.37
N LEU A 38 2.45 -13.78 28.26
CA LEU A 38 1.97 -12.43 27.95
C LEU A 38 3.11 -11.49 27.63
N ASN A 39 4.21 -11.53 28.40
CA ASN A 39 5.41 -10.75 28.11
C ASN A 39 6.07 -11.21 26.81
N GLU A 40 6.18 -12.51 26.54
CA GLU A 40 6.77 -13.01 25.30
C GLU A 40 5.93 -12.66 24.06
N VAL A 41 4.60 -12.64 24.20
CA VAL A 41 3.69 -12.13 23.17
C VAL A 41 3.83 -10.62 23.02
N ALA A 42 3.85 -9.86 24.12
CA ALA A 42 4.06 -8.42 24.11
C ALA A 42 5.41 -8.05 23.46
N ASP A 43 6.48 -8.78 23.77
CA ASP A 43 7.81 -8.62 23.18
C ASP A 43 7.82 -9.05 21.71
N LYS A 44 7.08 -10.09 21.31
CA LYS A 44 6.91 -10.46 19.89
C LYS A 44 6.09 -9.43 19.11
N LEU A 45 5.12 -8.75 19.75
CA LEU A 45 4.36 -7.65 19.14
C LEU A 45 5.17 -6.34 19.12
N ALA A 46 5.93 -6.05 20.16
CA ALA A 46 6.80 -4.88 20.27
C ALA A 46 8.05 -5.00 19.38
N SER A 47 8.65 -6.18 19.28
CA SER A 47 9.65 -6.45 18.23
C SER A 47 9.03 -6.44 16.83
N GLN A 48 7.70 -6.54 16.72
CA GLN A 48 6.96 -6.28 15.49
C GLN A 48 6.76 -4.78 15.22
N GLU A 49 7.03 -3.87 16.15
CA GLU A 49 7.20 -2.43 15.89
C GLU A 49 8.42 -2.16 14.97
N SER A 50 9.45 -3.02 14.99
CA SER A 50 10.52 -2.97 13.96
C SER A 50 10.03 -3.34 12.55
N LYS A 51 8.82 -3.92 12.42
CA LYS A 51 8.10 -4.00 11.14
C LYS A 51 7.51 -2.66 10.70
N ASP A 52 7.49 -1.58 11.47
CA ASP A 52 7.03 -0.28 10.95
C ASP A 52 7.90 0.20 9.79
N ASN A 53 9.20 -0.04 9.85
CA ASN A 53 10.10 0.23 8.73
C ASN A 53 9.86 -0.73 7.56
N LYS A 54 9.56 -2.01 7.82
CA LYS A 54 9.22 -2.99 6.77
C LYS A 54 7.86 -2.72 6.14
N PHE A 55 6.91 -2.24 6.92
CA PHE A 55 5.58 -1.84 6.49
C PHE A 55 5.69 -0.58 5.64
N LYS A 56 6.45 0.42 6.08
CA LYS A 56 6.80 1.59 5.24
C LYS A 56 7.48 1.19 3.94
N GLN A 57 8.40 0.23 3.96
CA GLN A 57 9.02 -0.32 2.74
C GLN A 57 8.01 -1.00 1.84
N LEU A 58 7.06 -1.77 2.40
CA LEU A 58 5.99 -2.42 1.63
C LEU A 58 5.06 -1.38 0.99
N ILE A 59 4.64 -0.37 1.76
CA ILE A 59 3.80 0.73 1.26
C ILE A 59 4.54 1.54 0.18
N ASP A 60 5.82 1.84 0.39
CA ASP A 60 6.66 2.53 -0.59
C ASP A 60 6.87 1.71 -1.87
N ALA A 61 7.06 0.40 -1.74
CA ALA A 61 7.11 -0.52 -2.86
C ALA A 61 5.78 -0.59 -3.62
N GLY A 62 4.65 -0.63 -2.90
CA GLY A 62 3.32 -0.54 -3.51
C GLY A 62 3.12 0.75 -4.30
N ARG A 63 3.55 1.91 -3.76
CA ARG A 63 3.55 3.17 -4.51
C ARG A 63 4.48 3.15 -5.72
N SER A 64 5.66 2.54 -5.59
CA SER A 64 6.60 2.35 -6.71
C SER A 64 5.97 1.51 -7.81
N LEU A 65 5.24 0.45 -7.45
CA LEU A 65 4.54 -0.42 -8.38
C LEU A 65 3.45 0.31 -9.16
N ILE A 66 2.66 1.16 -8.49
CA ILE A 66 1.65 2.01 -9.16
C ILE A 66 2.31 2.94 -10.18
N ARG A 67 3.42 3.59 -9.80
CA ARG A 67 4.18 4.47 -10.71
C ARG A 67 4.78 3.70 -11.88
N LEU A 68 5.32 2.51 -11.64
CA LEU A 68 5.85 1.63 -12.67
C LEU A 68 4.78 1.26 -13.70
N VAL A 69 3.62 0.80 -13.24
CA VAL A 69 2.50 0.44 -14.13
C VAL A 69 2.05 1.66 -14.94
N ARG A 70 1.96 2.84 -14.31
CA ARG A 70 1.62 4.09 -15.01
C ARG A 70 2.65 4.48 -16.06
N ALA A 71 3.95 4.41 -15.74
CA ALA A 71 5.04 4.69 -16.67
C ALA A 71 5.06 3.70 -17.84
N TYR A 72 4.70 2.44 -17.60
CA TYR A 72 4.56 1.43 -18.64
C TYR A 72 3.39 1.70 -19.57
N ILE A 73 2.22 2.08 -19.03
CA ILE A 73 1.03 2.43 -19.81
C ILE A 73 1.27 3.68 -20.66
N ASN A 74 1.93 4.71 -20.09
CA ASN A 74 2.27 5.94 -20.81
C ASN A 74 3.41 5.76 -21.83
N GLY A 75 4.06 4.59 -21.86
CA GLY A 75 5.16 4.29 -22.77
C GLY A 75 6.52 4.89 -22.37
N SER A 76 6.58 5.67 -21.28
CA SER A 76 7.80 6.30 -20.76
C SER A 76 8.84 5.28 -20.29
N TYR A 77 8.40 4.10 -19.82
CA TYR A 77 9.28 3.02 -19.37
C TYR A 77 8.84 1.67 -19.96
N ARG A 78 9.67 1.12 -20.87
CA ARG A 78 9.42 -0.17 -21.54
C ARG A 78 10.50 -1.22 -21.28
N GLN A 79 11.58 -0.84 -20.57
CA GLN A 79 12.70 -1.74 -20.23
C GLN A 79 12.35 -2.61 -19.01
N ILE A 80 11.27 -3.37 -19.13
CA ILE A 80 10.80 -4.27 -18.09
C ILE A 80 10.16 -5.52 -18.70
N GLU A 81 10.40 -6.66 -18.06
CA GLU A 81 9.73 -7.92 -18.33
C GLU A 81 8.20 -7.76 -18.29
N THR A 82 7.51 -8.24 -19.33
CA THR A 82 6.04 -8.19 -19.39
C THR A 82 5.42 -8.99 -18.24
N SER A 83 6.09 -10.08 -17.83
CA SER A 83 5.74 -10.89 -16.66
C SER A 83 5.67 -10.06 -15.38
N THR A 84 6.57 -9.09 -15.20
CA THR A 84 6.60 -8.21 -14.02
C THR A 84 5.44 -7.23 -14.03
N ILE A 85 5.09 -6.68 -15.20
CA ILE A 85 3.92 -5.81 -15.34
C ILE A 85 2.62 -6.59 -15.09
N MET A 86 2.48 -7.78 -15.66
CA MET A 86 1.31 -8.64 -15.41
C MET A 86 1.18 -9.00 -13.93
N ALA A 87 2.27 -9.42 -13.28
CA ALA A 87 2.27 -9.74 -11.87
C ALA A 87 1.97 -8.49 -11.01
N GLY A 88 2.51 -7.33 -11.38
CA GLY A 88 2.23 -6.07 -10.71
C GLY A 88 0.76 -5.67 -10.79
N LEU A 89 0.16 -5.82 -11.97
CA LEU A 89 -1.26 -5.55 -12.19
C LEU A 89 -2.14 -6.52 -11.39
N ALA A 90 -1.77 -7.80 -11.32
CA ALA A 90 -2.48 -8.80 -10.53
C ALA A 90 -2.46 -8.45 -9.02
N VAL A 91 -1.32 -8.02 -8.48
CA VAL A 91 -1.21 -7.56 -7.09
C VAL A 91 -2.06 -6.32 -6.83
N LEU A 92 -2.06 -5.36 -7.75
CA LEU A 92 -2.88 -4.14 -7.63
C LEU A 92 -4.39 -4.43 -7.74
N LEU A 93 -4.80 -5.31 -8.64
CA LEU A 93 -6.19 -5.74 -8.79
C LEU A 93 -6.68 -6.49 -7.55
N TYR A 94 -5.82 -7.34 -6.97
CA TYR A 94 -6.10 -8.03 -5.71
C TYR A 94 -6.29 -7.02 -4.57
N ALA A 95 -5.39 -6.05 -4.42
CA ALA A 95 -5.50 -5.00 -3.41
C ALA A 95 -6.73 -4.08 -3.60
N LEU A 96 -7.24 -3.94 -4.83
CA LEU A 96 -8.42 -3.12 -5.14
C LEU A 96 -9.75 -3.87 -4.96
N SER A 97 -9.72 -5.20 -4.87
CA SER A 97 -10.89 -6.03 -4.61
C SER A 97 -10.85 -6.52 -3.16
N PRO A 98 -11.47 -5.80 -2.20
CA PRO A 98 -11.53 -6.24 -0.80
C PRO A 98 -12.44 -7.47 -0.57
N ILE A 99 -12.68 -8.31 -1.58
CA ILE A 99 -13.84 -9.21 -1.62
C ILE A 99 -13.50 -10.70 -1.66
N ASP A 100 -12.56 -11.18 -2.45
CA ASP A 100 -12.87 -12.49 -3.06
C ASP A 100 -12.09 -13.71 -2.55
N LEU A 101 -12.10 -14.01 -1.23
CA LEU A 101 -12.04 -15.42 -0.74
C LEU A 101 -12.10 -15.65 0.79
N VAL A 102 -12.05 -14.63 1.67
CA VAL A 102 -12.06 -14.83 3.13
C VAL A 102 -13.43 -14.44 3.70
N PRO A 103 -14.23 -15.39 4.23
CA PRO A 103 -15.50 -15.07 4.86
C PRO A 103 -15.28 -14.10 6.04
N ASP A 104 -15.96 -12.95 5.98
CA ASP A 104 -15.89 -11.73 6.81
C ASP A 104 -15.88 -11.88 8.35
N PHE A 105 -14.97 -12.66 8.95
CA PHE A 105 -14.94 -12.86 10.42
C PHE A 105 -13.58 -12.77 11.08
N ILE A 106 -12.49 -12.58 10.33
CA ILE A 106 -11.16 -12.37 10.91
C ILE A 106 -10.47 -11.19 10.19
N PRO A 107 -10.72 -9.94 10.64
CA PRO A 107 -10.13 -8.74 10.03
C PRO A 107 -8.60 -8.77 9.91
N VAL A 108 -7.94 -9.57 10.75
CA VAL A 108 -6.47 -9.72 10.77
C VAL A 108 -5.94 -10.66 9.68
N LEU A 109 -6.74 -11.62 9.21
CA LEU A 109 -6.26 -12.61 8.22
C LEU A 109 -6.29 -12.09 6.78
N GLY A 110 -7.29 -11.27 6.42
CA GLY A 110 -7.34 -10.66 5.09
C GLY A 110 -6.12 -9.78 4.82
N PHE A 111 -5.77 -8.93 5.79
CA PHE A 111 -4.60 -8.06 5.68
C PHE A 111 -3.26 -8.83 5.63
N LEU A 112 -3.17 -9.96 6.32
CA LEU A 112 -1.95 -10.77 6.31
C LEU A 112 -1.68 -11.38 4.93
N ASP A 113 -2.72 -11.77 4.20
CA ASP A 113 -2.58 -12.34 2.86
C ASP A 113 -2.14 -11.29 1.83
N ASP A 114 -2.77 -10.11 1.83
CA ASP A 114 -2.39 -8.96 0.99
C ASP A 114 -0.92 -8.57 1.20
N LEU A 115 -0.50 -8.46 2.47
CA LEU A 115 0.89 -8.18 2.81
C LEU A 115 1.84 -9.31 2.38
N SER A 116 1.39 -10.56 2.46
CA SER A 116 2.19 -11.71 2.03
C SER A 116 2.39 -11.72 0.53
N LEU A 117 1.33 -11.44 -0.24
CA LEU A 117 1.38 -11.35 -1.69
C LEU A 117 2.28 -10.20 -2.16
N LEU A 118 2.14 -9.02 -1.55
CA LEU A 118 2.99 -7.87 -1.84
C LEU A 118 4.46 -8.14 -1.46
N SER A 119 4.71 -8.76 -0.30
CA SER A 119 6.06 -9.17 0.12
C SER A 119 6.68 -10.17 -0.86
N TRP A 120 5.90 -11.15 -1.32
CA TRP A 120 6.34 -12.12 -2.32
C TRP A 120 6.69 -11.46 -3.65
N PHE A 121 5.84 -10.54 -4.13
CA PHE A 121 6.10 -9.80 -5.36
C PHE A 121 7.39 -8.99 -5.28
N ILE A 122 7.59 -8.25 -4.18
CA ILE A 122 8.80 -7.45 -3.95
C ILE A 122 10.03 -8.35 -3.94
N GLY A 123 9.97 -9.51 -3.27
CA GLY A 123 11.07 -10.47 -3.24
C GLY A 123 11.38 -11.05 -4.62
N LYS A 124 10.35 -11.39 -5.40
CA LYS A 124 10.50 -12.02 -6.72
C LYS A 124 10.99 -11.04 -7.80
N PHE A 125 10.55 -9.78 -7.74
CA PHE A 125 10.80 -8.78 -8.77
C PHE A 125 11.68 -7.61 -8.28
N GLN A 126 12.44 -7.82 -7.21
CA GLN A 126 13.28 -6.79 -6.59
C GLN A 126 14.22 -6.13 -7.61
N THR A 127 14.83 -6.93 -8.49
CA THR A 127 15.76 -6.42 -9.52
C THR A 127 15.07 -5.49 -10.50
N GLU A 128 13.89 -5.85 -11.00
CA GLU A 128 13.13 -5.00 -11.93
C GLU A 128 12.64 -3.72 -11.25
N LEU A 129 12.20 -3.81 -9.99
CA LEU A 129 11.75 -2.65 -9.23
C LEU A 129 12.90 -1.69 -8.94
N ASN A 130 14.10 -2.21 -8.67
CA ASN A 130 15.30 -1.40 -8.48
C ASN A 130 15.72 -0.70 -9.77
N ARG A 131 15.73 -1.41 -10.92
CA ARG A 131 16.00 -0.79 -12.23
C ARG A 131 15.02 0.33 -12.55
N PHE A 132 13.74 0.13 -12.24
CA PHE A 132 12.73 1.16 -12.39
C PHE A 132 13.01 2.37 -11.50
N ARG A 133 13.37 2.16 -10.22
CA ARG A 133 13.69 3.24 -9.28
C ARG A 133 14.93 4.03 -9.69
N GLU A 134 15.97 3.34 -10.16
CA GLU A 134 17.18 3.96 -10.70
C GLU A 134 16.85 4.82 -11.93
N TRP A 135 16.08 4.27 -12.87
CA TRP A 135 15.57 5.02 -14.02
C TRP A 135 14.74 6.22 -13.58
N GLU A 136 13.84 6.07 -12.61
CA GLU A 136 13.00 7.16 -12.10
C GLU A 136 13.86 8.28 -11.50
N THR A 137 14.92 7.95 -10.75
CA THR A 137 15.84 8.97 -10.25
C THR A 137 16.62 9.67 -11.37
N THR A 138 17.07 8.94 -12.40
CA THR A 138 17.75 9.55 -13.55
C THR A 138 16.80 10.42 -14.39
N SER A 139 15.58 9.97 -14.63
CA SER A 139 14.56 10.70 -15.38
C SER A 139 14.00 11.90 -14.62
N ALA A 140 13.80 11.79 -13.30
CA ALA A 140 13.37 12.92 -12.47
C ALA A 140 14.43 14.04 -12.41
N VAL A 141 15.71 13.68 -12.47
CA VAL A 141 16.81 14.66 -12.55
C VAL A 141 16.88 15.30 -13.94
N ALA A 142 16.51 14.58 -15.00
CA ALA A 142 16.47 15.12 -16.36
C ALA A 142 15.25 16.03 -16.63
N GLU A 143 14.18 15.91 -15.82
CA GLU A 143 12.91 16.63 -16.03
C GLU A 143 12.68 17.80 -15.04
N ALA A 144 13.62 18.06 -14.12
CA ALA A 144 13.64 19.30 -13.34
C ALA A 144 14.44 20.37 -14.11
N PRO A 145 13.78 21.33 -14.82
CA PRO A 145 12.82 22.27 -14.22
C PRO A 145 11.66 22.69 -15.15
N ALA A 146 10.41 22.28 -14.88
CA ALA A 146 9.22 22.99 -15.41
C ALA A 146 7.90 22.55 -14.76
N VAL A 147 7.75 22.65 -13.44
CA VAL A 147 6.41 22.76 -12.82
C VAL A 147 6.45 23.83 -11.73
N GLY A 148 6.83 25.05 -12.13
CA GLY A 148 6.16 26.23 -11.60
C GLY A 148 4.82 26.29 -12.30
N LEU A 149 3.71 26.25 -11.57
CA LEU A 149 2.36 26.43 -12.12
C LEU A 149 2.29 27.80 -12.83
N PRO A 150 2.13 27.88 -14.17
CA PRO A 150 1.64 29.08 -14.80
C PRO A 150 0.11 28.98 -14.75
N LEU A 151 -0.50 29.53 -13.70
CA LEU A 151 -1.88 29.97 -13.80
C LEU A 151 -1.88 31.22 -14.69
N GLU A 152 -1.79 31.01 -16.01
CA GLU A 152 -2.12 32.05 -16.97
C GLU A 152 -3.63 32.32 -16.89
N ALA A 153 -3.97 33.41 -16.23
CA ALA A 153 -5.20 34.16 -16.47
C ALA A 153 -4.86 35.66 -16.50
N SER A 154 -3.97 36.05 -17.41
CA SER A 154 -3.83 37.43 -17.86
C SER A 154 -4.50 37.56 -19.23
N ALA A 155 -5.81 37.81 -19.21
CA ALA A 155 -6.56 38.30 -20.36
C ALA A 155 -7.74 39.16 -19.90
N THR A 156 -7.47 40.39 -19.45
CA THR A 156 -8.39 41.54 -19.58
C THR A 156 -7.54 42.82 -19.50
N SER A 157 -6.87 43.14 -20.59
CA SER A 157 -6.38 44.49 -20.90
C SER A 157 -7.21 45.04 -22.06
N ALA A 158 -8.49 45.28 -21.79
CA ALA A 158 -9.41 45.92 -22.73
C ALA A 158 -10.42 46.78 -21.95
N GLN A 159 -9.94 47.78 -21.21
CA GLN A 159 -10.73 48.91 -20.70
C GLN A 159 -9.80 49.98 -20.07
N ASN A 160 -9.12 50.76 -20.93
CA ASN A 160 -8.76 52.18 -20.70
C ASN A 160 -8.01 52.72 -21.93
N ALA A 161 -8.69 52.70 -23.07
CA ALA A 161 -8.28 53.39 -24.30
C ALA A 161 -9.28 54.51 -24.65
N ALA A 162 -9.80 55.20 -23.63
CA ALA A 162 -10.78 56.27 -23.81
C ALA A 162 -10.60 57.35 -22.73
N ALA A 163 -9.46 58.07 -22.73
CA ALA A 163 -9.32 59.34 -22.02
C ALA A 163 -8.08 60.16 -22.45
N VAL A 164 -7.61 60.12 -23.70
CA VAL A 164 -6.62 61.10 -24.20
C VAL A 164 -6.86 61.38 -25.68
N SER A 165 -7.98 62.02 -25.95
CA SER A 165 -8.22 62.76 -27.19
C SER A 165 -9.35 63.71 -26.86
N GLU A 166 -9.02 64.90 -26.38
CA GLU A 166 -9.69 66.17 -26.67
C GLU A 166 -8.79 67.33 -26.20
N LEU A 167 -8.73 68.38 -27.02
CA LEU A 167 -8.03 69.67 -26.86
C LEU A 167 -6.51 69.61 -27.17
N GLY A 168 -6.01 69.94 -28.36
CA GLY A 168 -6.59 70.78 -29.40
C GLY A 168 -6.30 72.26 -29.16
N HIS A 169 -5.58 72.86 -30.13
CA HIS A 169 -5.48 74.28 -30.49
C HIS A 169 -4.23 75.07 -30.03
N SER A 170 -3.41 75.34 -31.07
CA SER A 170 -2.78 76.62 -31.47
C SER A 170 -1.80 77.32 -30.55
#